data_AF-A0A179RYJ8-F1
#
_entry.id   AF-A0A179RYJ8-F1
#
_cell.length_a   1.000
_cell.length_b   1.000
_cell.length_c   1.000
_cell.angle_alpha   90.00
_cell.angle_beta   90.00
_cell.angle_gamma   90.00
#
_symmetry.space_group_name_H-M   'P 1'
#
loop_
_entity.id
_entity.type
_entity.pdbx_description
1 polymer ?
#
loop_
_entity_poly.entity_id
_entity_poly.type
_entity_poly.pdbx_seq_one_letter_code
_entity_poly.pdbx_strand_id
1 'polypeptide(L)'
;MRFKPWPRPTPFEDTLRKRAAYRRKQIREQAALPLFAGAIAERQLDVDEEMVRRTGQWERQQQETRQQRAEGWRKMRERLFKNPAPRRLVIRALWRVCPYPADPSYLGTLLHEIATGRIDPERPPWGGRHTLTPRTTPDPKSFAEAFRQIGQRTVGGGPKTTGADERLFCGNLGSGILFLTSRVRLIEPNESFYTSSNHRLSGSHVGRGGHWVDLEVRGNCSDADLALIRRLAEATEDRPVEVRRA
;
A
#
# COMPACT_ATOMS: atom_id res chain seq x y z
N MET A 1 26.03 10.64 13.67
CA MET A 1 25.27 9.44 13.26
C MET A 1 23.81 9.85 13.13
N ARG A 2 23.04 9.37 12.14
CA ARG A 2 21.62 9.74 12.00
C ARG A 2 20.85 9.36 13.25
N PHE A 3 20.05 10.26 13.83
CA PHE A 3 19.20 9.98 14.99
C PHE A 3 17.94 10.85 14.93
N LYS A 4 16.82 10.34 15.45
CA LYS A 4 15.59 11.11 15.65
C LYS A 4 15.67 11.84 17.00
N PRO A 5 15.59 13.18 17.03
CA PRO A 5 15.53 13.94 18.28
C PRO A 5 14.33 13.51 19.13
N TRP A 6 14.50 13.51 20.46
CA TRP A 6 13.37 13.33 21.37
C TRP A 6 12.53 14.61 21.38
N PRO A 7 11.18 14.51 21.34
CA PRO A 7 10.32 15.68 21.49
C PRO A 7 10.62 16.48 22.75
N ARG A 8 10.30 17.77 22.76
CA ARG A 8 10.40 18.56 24.00
C ARG A 8 9.39 17.99 25.01
N PRO A 9 9.79 17.71 26.26
CA PRO A 9 8.84 17.30 27.28
C PRO A 9 7.78 18.37 27.46
N THR A 10 6.52 17.95 27.45
CA THR A 10 5.38 18.79 27.81
C THR A 10 4.84 18.34 29.16
N PRO A 11 4.32 19.26 29.98
CA PRO A 11 3.66 18.87 31.23
C PRO A 11 2.41 18.03 30.95
N PHE A 12 1.96 17.30 31.97
CA PHE A 12 0.68 16.61 31.88
C PHE A 12 -0.46 17.63 31.94
N GLU A 13 -1.25 17.70 30.88
CA GLU A 13 -2.43 18.57 30.86
C GLU A 13 -3.61 17.89 31.57
N ASP A 14 -4.02 18.40 32.72
CA ASP A 14 -5.27 18.01 33.34
C ASP A 14 -6.44 18.65 32.56
N THR A 15 -7.33 17.82 32.03
CA THR A 15 -8.47 18.28 31.22
C THR A 15 -9.78 17.70 31.75
N LEU A 16 -10.87 18.44 31.56
CA LEU A 16 -12.23 17.97 31.91
C LEU A 16 -12.54 16.60 31.29
N ARG A 17 -12.05 16.34 30.08
CA ARG A 17 -12.20 15.04 29.41
C ARG A 17 -11.48 13.90 30.15
N LYS A 18 -10.26 14.14 30.64
CA LYS A 18 -9.49 13.14 31.41
C LYS A 18 -10.13 12.86 32.76
N ARG A 19 -10.59 13.91 33.46
CA ARG A 19 -11.35 13.80 34.72
C ARG A 19 -12.64 13.00 34.53
N ALA A 20 -13.46 13.33 33.53
CA ALA A 20 -14.68 12.59 33.21
C ALA A 20 -14.40 11.12 32.81
N ALA A 21 -13.31 10.88 32.08
CA ALA A 21 -12.89 9.51 31.74
C ALA A 21 -12.51 8.69 32.99
N TYR A 22 -11.85 9.31 33.97
CA TYR A 22 -11.53 8.64 35.23
C TYR A 22 -12.79 8.34 36.06
N ARG A 23 -13.75 9.27 36.17
CA ARG A 23 -15.05 8.99 36.82
C ARG A 23 -15.78 7.81 36.19
N ARG A 24 -15.83 7.75 34.85
CA ARG A 24 -16.41 6.58 34.15
C ARG A 24 -15.65 5.29 34.41
N LYS A 25 -14.33 5.36 34.56
CA LYS A 25 -13.50 4.21 34.95
C LYS A 25 -13.88 3.75 36.37
N GLN A 26 -14.02 4.66 37.32
CA GLN A 26 -14.41 4.34 38.70
C GLN A 26 -15.76 3.62 38.76
N ILE A 27 -16.78 4.17 38.08
CA ILE A 27 -18.11 3.57 37.97
C ILE A 27 -18.03 2.17 37.33
N ARG A 28 -17.25 2.02 36.26
CA ARG A 28 -17.09 0.72 35.58
C ARG A 28 -16.45 -0.33 36.48
N GLU A 29 -15.43 0.05 37.25
CA GLU A 29 -14.76 -0.86 38.18
C GLU A 29 -15.68 -1.30 39.32
N GLN A 30 -16.48 -0.39 39.88
CA GLN A 30 -17.47 -0.71 40.90
C GLN A 30 -18.58 -1.62 40.33
N ALA A 31 -19.08 -1.30 39.13
CA ALA A 31 -20.12 -2.08 38.47
C ALA A 31 -19.66 -3.48 38.02
N ALA A 32 -18.36 -3.67 37.77
CA ALA A 32 -17.80 -4.97 37.40
C ALA A 32 -17.86 -5.98 38.56
N LEU A 33 -17.83 -5.51 39.81
CA LEU A 33 -17.89 -6.35 41.01
C LEU A 33 -18.89 -5.77 42.03
N PRO A 34 -20.20 -5.88 41.78
CA PRO A 34 -21.22 -5.18 42.57
C PRO A 34 -21.21 -5.49 44.07
N LEU A 35 -20.94 -6.76 44.43
CA LEU A 35 -20.85 -7.18 45.84
C LEU A 35 -19.69 -6.51 46.59
N PHE A 36 -18.66 -6.04 45.88
CA PHE A 36 -17.49 -5.36 46.43
C PHE A 36 -17.48 -3.86 46.10
N ALA A 37 -18.57 -3.31 45.55
CA ALA A 37 -18.59 -1.92 45.05
C ALA A 37 -18.19 -0.90 46.13
N GLY A 38 -18.65 -1.07 47.38
CA GLY A 38 -18.28 -0.22 48.50
C GLY A 38 -16.78 -0.28 48.82
N ALA A 39 -16.23 -1.49 48.97
CA ALA A 39 -14.81 -1.70 49.23
C ALA A 39 -13.91 -1.21 48.07
N ILE A 40 -14.40 -1.26 46.82
CA ILE A 40 -13.71 -0.73 45.65
C ILE A 40 -13.74 0.80 45.67
N ALA A 41 -14.89 1.40 45.96
CA ALA A 41 -15.04 2.86 46.06
C ALA A 41 -14.12 3.46 47.13
N GLU A 42 -14.00 2.81 48.30
CA GLU A 42 -13.09 3.24 49.38
C GLU A 42 -11.61 3.24 48.97
N ARG A 43 -11.20 2.36 48.05
CA ARG A 43 -9.81 2.28 47.57
C ARG A 43 -9.53 3.20 46.38
N GLN A 44 -10.56 3.72 45.73
CA GLN A 44 -10.41 4.59 44.57
C GLN A 44 -9.99 5.99 45.03
N LEU A 45 -8.93 6.52 44.43
CA LEU A 45 -8.50 7.90 44.66
C LEU A 45 -9.58 8.87 44.19
N ASP A 46 -9.65 10.04 44.85
CA ASP A 46 -10.41 11.16 44.30
C ASP A 46 -9.86 11.56 42.92
N VAL A 47 -10.70 12.22 42.12
CA VAL A 47 -10.31 12.67 40.78
C VAL A 47 -9.11 13.62 40.84
N ASP A 48 -9.07 14.56 41.78
CA ASP A 48 -7.97 15.52 41.88
C ASP A 48 -6.67 14.82 42.31
N GLU A 49 -6.75 13.91 43.27
CA GLU A 49 -5.62 13.07 43.69
C GLU A 49 -5.07 12.20 42.56
N GLU A 50 -5.95 11.60 41.76
CA GLU A 50 -5.54 10.81 40.59
C GLU A 50 -4.86 11.67 39.54
N MET A 51 -5.33 12.90 39.30
CA MET A 51 -4.67 13.79 38.33
C MET A 51 -3.28 14.21 38.81
N VAL A 52 -3.11 14.50 40.11
CA VAL A 52 -1.79 14.74 40.71
C VAL A 52 -0.87 13.52 40.54
N ARG A 53 -1.39 12.31 40.84
CA ARG A 53 -0.64 11.06 40.67
C ARG A 53 -0.20 10.87 39.21
N ARG A 54 -1.09 11.14 38.25
CA ARG A 54 -0.78 11.03 36.81
C ARG A 54 0.24 12.04 36.35
N THR A 55 0.22 13.27 36.87
CA THR A 55 1.24 14.28 36.59
C THR A 55 2.62 13.77 37.01
N GLY A 56 2.77 13.30 38.26
CA GLY A 56 4.04 12.76 38.74
C GLY A 56 4.48 11.47 38.02
N GLN A 57 3.53 10.63 37.57
CA GLN A 57 3.85 9.48 36.72
C GLN A 57 4.30 9.90 35.31
N TRP A 58 3.64 10.89 34.72
CA TRP A 58 3.98 11.40 33.39
C TRP A 58 5.41 11.93 33.36
N GLU A 59 5.80 12.75 34.33
CA GLU A 59 7.15 13.32 34.43
C GLU A 59 8.21 12.23 34.57
N ARG A 60 8.00 11.27 35.49
CA ARG A 60 8.90 10.12 35.67
C ARG A 60 9.00 9.29 34.39
N GLN A 61 7.88 8.95 33.77
CA GLN A 61 7.87 8.18 32.52
C GLN A 61 8.64 8.90 31.40
N GLN A 62 8.48 10.22 31.27
CA GLN A 62 9.24 11.01 30.29
C GLN A 62 10.74 10.94 30.56
N GLN A 63 11.15 11.08 31.82
CA GLN A 63 12.57 10.97 32.21
C GLN A 63 13.13 9.57 31.94
N GLU A 64 12.45 8.53 32.42
CA GLU A 64 12.85 7.13 32.25
C GLU A 64 12.98 6.76 30.77
N THR A 65 12.01 7.14 29.95
CA THR A 65 12.03 6.81 28.51
C THR A 65 13.19 7.51 27.80
N ARG A 66 13.50 8.76 28.18
CA ARG A 66 14.67 9.49 27.66
C ARG A 66 15.98 8.83 28.08
N GLN A 67 16.06 8.41 29.34
CA GLN A 67 17.22 7.70 29.87
C GLN A 67 17.44 6.37 29.15
N GLN A 68 16.41 5.52 29.06
CA GLN A 68 16.45 4.24 28.33
C GLN A 68 16.88 4.43 26.88
N ARG A 69 16.35 5.46 26.20
CA ARG A 69 16.75 5.78 24.83
C ARG A 69 18.22 6.19 24.74
N ALA A 70 18.71 7.01 25.66
CA ALA A 70 20.11 7.43 25.70
C ALA A 70 21.04 6.24 25.97
N GLU A 71 20.68 5.36 26.91
CA GLU A 71 21.40 4.13 27.21
C GLU A 71 21.43 3.18 26.01
N GLY A 72 20.30 2.99 25.32
CA GLY A 72 20.22 2.23 24.08
C GLY A 72 21.17 2.76 23.01
N TRP A 73 21.25 4.08 22.83
CA TRP A 73 22.20 4.70 21.92
C TRP A 73 23.65 4.44 22.32
N ARG A 74 24.01 4.57 23.61
CA ARG A 74 25.36 4.29 24.10
C ARG A 74 25.74 2.84 23.82
N LYS A 75 24.86 1.89 24.16
CA LYS A 75 25.07 0.45 23.94
C LYS A 75 25.24 0.10 22.46
N MET A 76 24.41 0.64 21.57
CA MET A 76 24.53 0.35 20.14
C MET A 76 25.75 1.01 19.50
N ARG A 77 26.14 2.21 19.98
CA ARG A 77 27.40 2.83 19.56
C ARG A 77 28.58 1.98 20.01
N GLU A 78 28.62 1.53 21.26
CA GLU A 78 29.67 0.63 21.75
C GLU A 78 29.81 -0.61 20.83
N ARG A 79 28.69 -1.27 20.49
CA ARG A 79 28.69 -2.39 19.52
C ARG A 79 29.23 -2.00 18.14
N LEU A 80 28.85 -0.84 17.62
CA LEU A 80 29.38 -0.33 16.36
C LEU A 80 30.90 -0.08 16.45
N PHE A 81 31.38 0.44 17.58
CA PHE A 81 32.80 0.74 17.81
C PHE A 81 33.68 -0.50 17.99
N LYS A 82 33.11 -1.67 18.29
CA LYS A 82 33.82 -2.98 18.25
C LYS A 82 34.24 -3.40 16.83
N ASN A 83 33.74 -2.75 15.79
CA ASN A 83 34.16 -3.02 14.41
C ASN A 83 35.41 -2.21 14.03
N PRO A 84 36.30 -2.76 13.18
CA PRO A 84 37.42 -2.02 12.59
C PRO A 84 36.97 -0.72 11.90
N ALA A 85 37.85 0.29 11.89
CA ALA A 85 37.53 1.62 11.39
C ALA A 85 36.93 1.64 9.96
N PRO A 86 37.45 0.89 8.96
CA PRO A 86 36.86 0.86 7.62
C PRO A 86 35.42 0.33 7.63
N ARG A 87 35.19 -0.81 8.28
CA ARG A 87 33.87 -1.43 8.39
C ARG A 87 32.87 -0.51 9.10
N ARG A 88 33.31 0.18 10.15
CA ARG A 88 32.49 1.16 10.88
C ARG A 88 32.07 2.33 9.99
N LEU A 89 32.91 2.80 9.07
CA LEU A 89 32.57 3.87 8.14
C LEU A 89 31.47 3.43 7.15
N VAL A 90 31.59 2.22 6.59
CA VAL A 90 30.58 1.64 5.70
C VAL A 90 29.22 1.50 6.40
N ILE A 91 29.21 0.93 7.61
CA ILE A 91 27.97 0.78 8.41
C ILE A 91 27.36 2.16 8.73
N ARG A 92 28.18 3.17 9.03
CA ARG A 92 27.70 4.54 9.28
C ARG A 92 27.11 5.18 8.03
N ALA A 93 27.68 4.94 6.85
CA ALA A 93 27.15 5.41 5.58
C ALA A 93 25.81 4.73 5.29
N LEU A 94 25.74 3.41 5.44
CA LEU A 94 24.51 2.65 5.30
C LEU A 94 23.40 3.16 6.24
N TRP A 95 23.72 3.38 7.51
CA TRP A 95 22.74 3.87 8.49
C TRP A 95 22.14 5.24 8.13
N ARG A 96 22.85 6.07 7.36
CA ARG A 96 22.32 7.37 6.90
C ARG A 96 21.22 7.20 5.85
N VAL A 97 21.37 6.22 4.95
CA VAL A 97 20.47 6.00 3.82
C VAL A 97 19.41 4.91 4.07
N CYS A 98 19.57 4.09 5.11
CA CYS A 98 18.64 3.00 5.35
C CYS A 98 17.21 3.48 5.66
N PRO A 99 16.19 2.71 5.26
CA PRO A 99 14.79 3.07 5.45
C PRO A 99 14.34 2.97 6.92
N TYR A 100 15.16 2.39 7.79
CA TYR A 100 14.77 2.19 9.19
C TYR A 100 14.61 3.51 9.96
N PRO A 101 13.69 3.57 10.94
CA PRO A 101 13.58 4.71 11.85
C PRO A 101 14.91 4.98 12.56
N ALA A 102 15.24 6.26 12.75
CA ALA A 102 16.49 6.69 13.37
C ALA A 102 16.47 6.53 14.91
N ASP A 103 16.30 5.31 15.38
CA ASP A 103 16.09 4.88 16.76
C ASP A 103 17.14 3.82 17.16
N PRO A 104 17.59 3.74 18.44
CA PRO A 104 18.63 2.80 18.85
C PRO A 104 18.23 1.34 18.62
N SER A 105 16.96 0.97 18.76
CA SER A 105 16.51 -0.42 18.59
C SER A 105 16.76 -0.90 17.16
N TYR A 106 16.41 -0.07 16.17
CA TYR A 106 16.62 -0.37 14.75
C TYR A 106 18.08 -0.34 14.33
N LEU A 107 18.90 0.50 14.96
CA LEU A 107 20.35 0.39 14.80
C LEU A 107 20.84 -0.97 15.32
N GLY A 108 20.32 -1.43 16.45
CA GLY A 108 20.60 -2.75 16.99
C GLY A 108 20.23 -3.89 16.05
N THR A 109 19.06 -3.80 15.42
CA THR A 109 18.60 -4.74 14.38
C THR A 109 19.54 -4.74 13.18
N LEU A 110 19.87 -3.57 12.62
CA LEU A 110 20.80 -3.47 11.49
C LEU A 110 22.16 -4.10 11.81
N LEU A 111 22.72 -3.80 12.99
CA LEU A 111 24.00 -4.38 13.42
C LEU A 111 23.93 -5.90 13.56
N HIS A 112 22.79 -6.44 14.01
CA HIS A 112 22.56 -7.87 14.11
C HIS A 112 22.41 -8.54 12.73
N GLU A 113 21.66 -7.92 11.82
CA GLU A 113 21.47 -8.43 10.45
C GLU A 113 22.77 -8.40 9.64
N ILE A 114 23.64 -7.40 9.86
CA ILE A 114 24.98 -7.37 9.31
C ILE A 114 25.86 -8.47 9.91
N ALA A 115 25.77 -8.69 11.22
CA ALA A 115 26.55 -9.74 11.90
C ALA A 115 26.12 -11.15 11.47
N THR A 116 24.84 -11.35 11.15
CA THR A 116 24.27 -12.63 10.67
C THR A 116 24.39 -12.81 9.16
N GLY A 117 24.92 -11.82 8.43
CA GLY A 117 25.09 -11.88 6.97
C GLY A 117 23.82 -11.68 6.16
N ARG A 118 22.69 -11.33 6.79
CA ARG A 118 21.45 -10.99 6.08
C ARG A 118 21.56 -9.70 5.27
N ILE A 119 22.39 -8.77 5.75
CA ILE A 119 22.69 -7.53 5.06
C ILE A 119 24.19 -7.43 4.84
N ASP A 120 24.57 -7.29 3.57
CA ASP A 120 25.91 -6.83 3.21
C ASP A 120 25.96 -5.29 3.30
N PRO A 121 26.81 -4.71 4.17
CA PRO A 121 26.95 -3.26 4.27
C PRO A 121 27.38 -2.57 2.97
N GLU A 122 28.10 -3.28 2.10
CA GLU A 122 28.60 -2.76 0.81
C GLU A 122 27.56 -2.90 -0.30
N ARG A 123 26.65 -3.88 -0.16
CA ARG A 123 25.58 -4.18 -1.12
C ARG A 123 24.23 -4.26 -0.41
N PRO A 124 23.75 -3.16 0.17
CA PRO A 124 22.49 -3.18 0.90
C PRO A 124 21.33 -3.48 -0.04
N PRO A 125 20.28 -4.19 0.43
CA PRO A 125 19.12 -4.51 -0.39
C PRO A 125 18.21 -3.30 -0.65
N TRP A 126 18.52 -2.16 -0.03
CA TRP A 126 17.89 -0.88 -0.32
C TRP A 126 18.94 0.06 -0.92
N GLY A 127 18.74 0.39 -2.18
CA GLY A 127 19.62 1.27 -2.95
C GLY A 127 19.34 1.08 -4.43
N GLY A 128 19.28 2.17 -5.20
CA GLY A 128 18.96 2.15 -6.64
C GLY A 128 19.96 1.41 -7.55
N ARG A 129 20.83 0.56 -6.99
CA ARG A 129 21.69 -0.37 -7.74
C ARG A 129 21.02 -1.71 -8.04
N HIS A 130 19.79 -1.91 -7.59
CA HIS A 130 18.95 -2.95 -8.20
C HIS A 130 18.51 -2.43 -9.56
N THR A 131 19.30 -2.73 -10.60
CA THR A 131 18.79 -2.67 -11.97
C THR A 131 17.59 -3.59 -12.01
N LEU A 132 16.38 -3.01 -11.95
CA LEU A 132 15.17 -3.76 -12.23
C LEU A 132 15.32 -4.20 -13.68
N THR A 133 15.54 -5.49 -13.91
CA THR A 133 15.38 -6.06 -15.25
C THR A 133 13.88 -6.22 -15.43
N PRO A 134 13.20 -5.31 -16.16
CA PRO A 134 11.79 -5.48 -16.37
C PRO A 134 11.60 -6.80 -17.13
N ARG A 135 10.64 -7.61 -16.69
CA ARG A 135 10.25 -8.78 -17.46
C ARG A 135 9.67 -8.28 -18.78
N THR A 136 10.41 -8.49 -19.85
CA THR A 136 9.98 -8.23 -21.22
C THR A 136 9.56 -9.54 -21.86
N THR A 137 8.56 -9.47 -22.73
CA THR A 137 8.19 -10.59 -23.61
C THR A 137 8.51 -10.14 -25.04
N PRO A 138 9.77 -10.29 -25.49
CA PRO A 138 10.13 -9.98 -26.87
C PRO A 138 9.49 -11.02 -27.80
N ASP A 139 8.79 -10.56 -28.84
CA ASP A 139 8.11 -11.39 -29.85
C ASP A 139 7.10 -12.43 -29.29
N PRO A 140 6.03 -11.99 -28.59
CA PRO A 140 4.99 -12.87 -28.11
C PRO A 140 4.21 -13.51 -29.27
N LYS A 141 3.89 -14.81 -29.13
CA LYS A 141 3.13 -15.57 -30.12
C LYS A 141 1.62 -15.50 -29.91
N SER A 142 1.18 -15.14 -28.71
CA SER A 142 -0.24 -15.01 -28.36
C SER A 142 -0.50 -13.78 -27.50
N PHE A 143 -1.76 -13.31 -27.50
CA PHE A 143 -2.17 -12.18 -26.69
C PHE A 143 -1.98 -12.44 -25.18
N ALA A 144 -2.28 -13.66 -24.71
CA ALA A 144 -2.12 -14.05 -23.32
C ALA A 144 -0.64 -14.15 -22.86
N GLU A 145 0.28 -14.40 -23.79
CA GLU A 145 1.72 -14.39 -23.53
C GLU A 145 2.26 -12.95 -23.42
N ALA A 146 1.74 -12.06 -24.26
CA ALA A 146 2.12 -10.65 -24.29
C ALA A 146 1.52 -9.85 -23.11
N PHE A 147 0.26 -10.12 -22.78
CA PHE A 147 -0.56 -9.25 -21.93
C PHE A 147 -1.30 -10.06 -20.86
N ARG A 148 -1.11 -9.66 -19.61
CA ARG A 148 -1.85 -10.19 -18.46
C ARG A 148 -3.06 -9.32 -18.20
N GLN A 149 -4.23 -9.93 -18.03
CA GLN A 149 -5.43 -9.23 -17.57
C GLN A 149 -5.25 -8.80 -16.11
N ILE A 150 -5.43 -7.51 -15.83
CA ILE A 150 -5.31 -6.88 -14.51
C ILE A 150 -6.64 -6.40 -13.96
N GLY A 151 -7.69 -6.34 -14.79
CA GLY A 151 -9.01 -5.93 -14.36
C GLY A 151 -10.10 -6.26 -15.38
N GLN A 152 -11.34 -6.33 -14.90
CA GLN A 152 -12.55 -6.45 -15.71
C GLN A 152 -13.68 -5.72 -15.03
N ARG A 153 -14.52 -5.05 -15.81
CA ARG A 153 -15.78 -4.50 -15.35
C ARG A 153 -16.82 -4.67 -16.44
N THR A 154 -18.04 -5.04 -16.06
CA THR A 154 -19.18 -5.06 -16.98
C THR A 154 -19.82 -3.67 -17.02
N VAL A 155 -20.01 -3.15 -18.22
CA VAL A 155 -20.67 -1.89 -18.54
C VAL A 155 -22.05 -2.24 -19.11
N GLY A 156 -23.13 -1.87 -18.40
CA GLY A 156 -24.47 -2.44 -18.65
C GLY A 156 -24.63 -3.82 -18.01
N GLY A 157 -25.83 -4.43 -18.07
CA GLY A 157 -26.08 -5.77 -17.52
C GLY A 157 -27.01 -5.85 -16.30
N GLY A 158 -28.15 -5.15 -16.33
CA GLY A 158 -29.27 -5.41 -15.43
C GLY A 158 -30.19 -6.53 -15.97
N PRO A 159 -31.27 -6.90 -15.27
CA PRO A 159 -32.18 -8.00 -15.64
C PRO A 159 -32.80 -7.89 -17.05
N LYS A 160 -32.69 -6.72 -17.69
CA LYS A 160 -33.24 -6.40 -19.00
C LYS A 160 -32.22 -5.81 -19.98
N THR A 161 -30.91 -5.87 -19.70
CA THR A 161 -29.89 -5.24 -20.55
C THR A 161 -28.72 -6.17 -20.85
N THR A 162 -28.15 -6.06 -22.05
CA THR A 162 -26.98 -6.86 -22.46
C THR A 162 -25.73 -6.19 -21.90
N GLY A 163 -25.00 -6.88 -21.02
CA GLY A 163 -23.74 -6.35 -20.48
C GLY A 163 -22.61 -6.39 -21.51
N ALA A 164 -21.80 -5.34 -21.54
CA ALA A 164 -20.57 -5.27 -22.33
C ALA A 164 -19.35 -5.32 -21.40
N ASP A 165 -18.31 -6.08 -21.76
CA ASP A 165 -17.09 -6.13 -20.96
C ASP A 165 -16.13 -4.98 -21.32
N GLU A 166 -15.62 -4.31 -20.28
CA GLU A 166 -14.41 -3.50 -20.32
C GLU A 166 -13.30 -4.29 -19.59
N ARG A 167 -12.22 -4.62 -20.30
CA ARG A 167 -11.07 -5.38 -19.77
C ARG A 167 -9.81 -4.55 -19.80
N LEU A 168 -9.01 -4.68 -18.75
CA LEU A 168 -7.73 -4.00 -18.60
C LEU A 168 -6.60 -5.02 -18.63
N PHE A 169 -5.58 -4.76 -19.45
CA PHE A 169 -4.40 -5.60 -19.57
C PHE A 169 -3.11 -4.81 -19.36
N CYS A 170 -2.06 -5.50 -18.95
CA CYS A 170 -0.72 -4.97 -18.79
C CYS A 170 0.32 -5.93 -19.39
N GLY A 171 1.30 -5.38 -20.10
CA GLY A 171 2.37 -6.14 -20.74
C GLY A 171 3.60 -5.27 -21.01
N ASN A 172 4.70 -5.88 -21.44
CA ASN A 172 5.92 -5.17 -21.80
C ASN A 172 6.61 -5.86 -22.99
N LEU A 173 6.63 -5.17 -24.14
CA LEU A 173 7.20 -5.66 -25.40
C LEU A 173 8.68 -5.31 -25.59
N GLY A 174 9.31 -4.65 -24.60
CA GLY A 174 10.73 -4.26 -24.64
C GLY A 174 10.96 -2.75 -24.70
N SER A 175 10.03 -1.99 -25.28
CA SER A 175 10.07 -0.52 -25.38
C SER A 175 9.52 0.21 -24.14
N GLY A 176 8.85 -0.52 -23.24
CA GLY A 176 8.23 0.00 -22.04
C GLY A 176 7.01 -0.82 -21.61
N ILE A 177 6.49 -0.51 -20.42
CA ILE A 177 5.23 -1.10 -19.94
C ILE A 177 4.06 -0.46 -20.71
N LEU A 178 3.18 -1.32 -21.21
CA LEU A 178 1.96 -0.95 -21.93
C LEU A 178 0.73 -1.35 -21.12
N PHE A 179 -0.27 -0.46 -21.14
CA PHE A 179 -1.60 -0.71 -20.58
C PHE A 179 -2.63 -0.68 -21.69
N LEU A 180 -3.43 -1.73 -21.79
CA LEU A 180 -4.44 -1.87 -22.84
C LEU A 180 -5.83 -1.84 -22.19
N THR A 181 -6.73 -1.05 -22.76
CA THR A 181 -8.15 -1.04 -22.39
C THR A 181 -8.96 -1.58 -23.56
N SER A 182 -9.54 -2.76 -23.38
CA SER A 182 -10.41 -3.40 -24.38
C SER A 182 -11.87 -3.13 -24.01
N ARG A 183 -12.64 -2.57 -24.94
CA ARG A 183 -14.06 -2.25 -24.76
C ARG A 183 -14.86 -2.81 -25.92
N VAL A 184 -15.93 -3.53 -25.61
CA VAL A 184 -16.90 -3.94 -26.63
C VAL A 184 -17.76 -2.74 -27.02
N ARG A 185 -17.85 -2.48 -28.32
CA ARG A 185 -18.64 -1.40 -28.92
C ARG A 185 -19.69 -2.00 -29.87
N LEU A 186 -20.81 -1.31 -29.99
CA LEU A 186 -21.87 -1.64 -30.95
C LEU A 186 -21.47 -1.10 -32.32
N ILE A 187 -21.75 -1.87 -33.37
CA ILE A 187 -21.54 -1.42 -34.75
C ILE A 187 -22.56 -0.33 -35.12
N GLU A 188 -23.79 -0.43 -34.63
CA GLU A 188 -24.81 0.59 -34.83
C GLU A 188 -24.75 1.63 -33.69
N PRO A 189 -24.43 2.91 -33.97
CA PRO A 189 -24.28 3.95 -32.94
C PRO A 189 -25.60 4.34 -32.28
N ASN A 190 -26.73 4.06 -32.94
CA ASN A 190 -28.08 4.29 -32.40
C ASN A 190 -28.58 3.11 -31.56
N GLU A 191 -27.82 2.01 -31.53
CA GLU A 191 -28.10 0.87 -30.69
C GLU A 191 -27.57 1.11 -29.28
N SER A 192 -28.34 0.70 -28.27
CA SER A 192 -27.94 0.85 -26.88
C SER A 192 -27.75 -0.51 -26.22
N PHE A 193 -26.76 -0.61 -25.34
CA PHE A 193 -26.63 -1.78 -24.46
C PHE A 193 -27.83 -1.94 -23.49
N TYR A 194 -28.74 -0.95 -23.45
CA TYR A 194 -29.89 -0.87 -22.56
C TYR A 194 -31.21 -1.36 -23.17
N THR A 195 -31.26 -1.69 -24.47
CA THR A 195 -32.48 -2.20 -25.12
C THR A 195 -32.51 -3.74 -25.11
N SER A 196 -33.49 -4.32 -24.40
CA SER A 196 -33.69 -5.77 -24.35
C SER A 196 -34.17 -6.34 -25.69
N SER A 197 -33.66 -7.50 -26.07
CA SER A 197 -34.17 -8.31 -27.19
C SER A 197 -35.65 -8.70 -27.05
N ASN A 198 -36.21 -8.68 -25.84
CA ASN A 198 -37.59 -9.12 -25.54
C ASN A 198 -38.68 -8.04 -25.72
N HIS A 199 -38.33 -6.79 -26.00
CA HIS A 199 -39.28 -5.68 -26.28
C HIS A 199 -39.26 -5.27 -27.76
N ARG A 200 -38.87 -6.17 -28.66
CA ARG A 200 -38.78 -5.88 -30.10
C ARG A 200 -40.17 -5.72 -30.70
N LEU A 201 -40.41 -4.58 -31.35
CA LEU A 201 -41.51 -4.43 -32.30
C LEU A 201 -41.19 -5.32 -33.52
N SER A 202 -42.16 -6.11 -33.97
CA SER A 202 -42.05 -6.92 -35.18
C SER A 202 -41.68 -6.03 -36.38
N GLY A 203 -40.40 -6.03 -36.78
CA GLY A 203 -39.85 -5.19 -37.85
C GLY A 203 -38.69 -4.26 -37.43
N SER A 204 -38.35 -4.15 -36.14
CA SER A 204 -37.20 -3.35 -35.70
C SER A 204 -35.87 -3.99 -36.11
N HIS A 205 -35.02 -3.23 -36.82
CA HIS A 205 -33.65 -3.63 -37.17
C HIS A 205 -32.64 -3.36 -36.05
N VAL A 206 -33.03 -2.60 -35.02
CA VAL A 206 -32.25 -2.30 -33.83
C VAL A 206 -31.89 -3.59 -33.10
N GLY A 207 -30.59 -3.88 -32.93
CA GLY A 207 -30.14 -5.15 -32.35
C GLY A 207 -29.63 -6.20 -33.33
N ARG A 208 -29.58 -5.89 -34.64
CA ARG A 208 -28.95 -6.73 -35.66
C ARG A 208 -27.49 -6.37 -35.92
N GLY A 209 -27.04 -5.22 -35.43
CA GLY A 209 -25.64 -4.81 -35.50
C GLY A 209 -24.76 -5.81 -34.75
N GLY A 210 -23.67 -6.23 -35.38
CA GLY A 210 -22.63 -6.98 -34.68
C GLY A 210 -21.93 -6.12 -33.61
N HIS A 211 -20.93 -6.70 -32.96
CA HIS A 211 -20.09 -6.02 -31.98
C HIS A 211 -18.66 -5.94 -32.50
N TRP A 212 -17.93 -4.88 -32.16
CA TRP A 212 -16.49 -4.76 -32.40
C TRP A 212 -15.76 -4.43 -31.10
N VAL A 213 -14.44 -4.63 -31.07
CA VAL A 213 -13.60 -4.41 -29.90
C VAL A 213 -12.71 -3.19 -30.12
N ASP A 214 -12.91 -2.14 -29.32
CA ASP A 214 -12.05 -0.96 -29.23
C ASP A 214 -10.93 -1.23 -28.23
N LEU A 215 -9.69 -1.29 -28.71
CA LEU A 215 -8.51 -1.55 -27.91
C LEU A 215 -7.62 -0.31 -27.89
N GLU A 216 -7.68 0.40 -26.76
CA GLU A 216 -6.91 1.62 -26.50
C GLU A 216 -5.58 1.26 -25.81
N VAL A 217 -4.46 1.63 -26.43
CA VAL A 217 -3.10 1.35 -25.95
C VAL A 217 -2.48 2.61 -25.33
N ARG A 218 -2.03 2.48 -24.07
CA ARG A 218 -1.33 3.53 -23.31
C ARG A 218 0.10 3.09 -22.99
N GLY A 219 1.05 4.01 -23.15
CA GLY A 219 2.47 3.77 -22.90
C GLY A 219 3.33 4.03 -24.13
N ASN A 220 4.64 3.85 -23.99
CA ASN A 220 5.58 4.04 -25.10
C ASN A 220 5.44 2.87 -26.10
N CYS A 221 4.74 3.10 -27.20
CA CYS A 221 4.35 2.08 -28.16
C CYS A 221 4.70 2.52 -29.58
N SER A 222 5.56 1.77 -30.27
CA SER A 222 5.94 2.02 -31.67
C SER A 222 4.85 1.59 -32.65
N ASP A 223 4.94 1.97 -33.93
CA ASP A 223 3.95 1.55 -34.94
C ASP A 223 4.01 0.03 -35.16
N ALA A 224 5.21 -0.56 -35.04
CA ALA A 224 5.41 -2.00 -35.09
C ALA A 224 4.73 -2.70 -33.89
N ASP A 225 4.82 -2.11 -32.69
CA ASP A 225 4.15 -2.64 -31.50
C ASP A 225 2.62 -2.62 -31.65
N LEU A 226 2.04 -1.56 -32.22
CA LEU A 226 0.60 -1.51 -32.51
C LEU A 226 0.16 -2.58 -33.51
N ALA A 227 0.92 -2.75 -34.59
CA ALA A 227 0.63 -3.76 -35.60
C ALA A 227 0.69 -5.18 -35.01
N LEU A 228 1.67 -5.43 -34.14
CA LEU A 228 1.78 -6.67 -33.38
C LEU A 228 0.58 -6.87 -32.45
N ILE A 229 0.21 -5.86 -31.66
CA ILE A 229 -0.94 -5.92 -30.74
C ILE A 229 -2.22 -6.24 -31.51
N ARG A 230 -2.46 -5.57 -32.65
CA ARG A 230 -3.61 -5.82 -33.51
C ARG A 230 -3.65 -7.28 -33.97
N ARG A 231 -2.54 -7.78 -34.54
CA ARG A 231 -2.44 -9.18 -35.00
C ARG A 231 -2.73 -10.18 -33.88
N LEU A 232 -2.22 -9.95 -32.68
CA LEU A 232 -2.43 -10.83 -31.53
C LEU A 232 -3.88 -10.80 -31.03
N ALA A 233 -4.50 -9.61 -31.02
CA ALA A 233 -5.88 -9.44 -30.61
C ALA A 233 -6.86 -10.09 -31.61
N GLU A 234 -6.67 -9.86 -32.91
CA GLU A 234 -7.47 -10.48 -33.99
C GLU A 234 -7.36 -12.01 -34.00
N ALA A 235 -6.22 -12.57 -33.59
CA ALA A 235 -6.06 -14.03 -33.48
C ALA A 235 -6.83 -14.64 -32.30
N THR A 236 -7.29 -13.82 -31.35
CA THR A 236 -7.98 -14.27 -30.12
C THR A 236 -9.44 -13.85 -30.07
N GLU A 237 -9.82 -12.77 -30.77
CA GLU A 237 -11.17 -12.23 -30.79
C GLU A 237 -11.88 -12.59 -32.11
N ASP A 238 -13.04 -13.23 -32.01
CA ASP A 238 -13.90 -13.53 -33.17
C ASP A 238 -14.59 -12.28 -33.75
N ARG A 239 -14.46 -11.14 -33.06
CA ARG A 239 -15.08 -9.85 -33.42
C ARG A 239 -14.05 -8.96 -34.11
N PRO A 240 -14.47 -8.06 -35.01
CA PRO A 240 -13.57 -7.03 -35.55
C PRO A 240 -12.91 -6.24 -34.42
N VAL A 241 -11.58 -6.10 -34.47
CA VAL A 241 -10.79 -5.37 -33.47
C VAL A 241 -10.22 -4.10 -34.10
N GLU A 242 -10.39 -2.97 -33.42
CA GLU A 242 -9.71 -1.73 -33.77
C GLU A 242 -8.76 -1.35 -32.64
N VAL A 243 -7.48 -1.18 -32.99
CA VAL A 243 -6.41 -0.80 -32.05
C VAL A 243 -6.01 0.63 -32.31
N ARG A 244 -6.00 1.46 -31.26
CA ARG A 244 -5.59 2.86 -31.32
C ARG A 244 -4.69 3.26 -30.15
N ARG A 245 -3.85 4.27 -30.36
CA ARG A 245 -3.12 4.95 -29.28
C ARG A 245 -4.07 5.90 -28.54
N ALA A 246 -3.87 5.99 -27.23
CA ALA A 246 -4.46 7.02 -26.39
C ALA A 246 -3.78 8.38 -26.59
#